data_AF-A0AAU9WVE3-F1
#
_entry.id   AF-A0AAU9WVE3-F1
#
_cell.length_a   1.000
_cell.length_b   1.000
_cell.length_c   1.000
_cell.angle_alpha   90.00
_cell.angle_beta   90.00
_cell.angle_gamma   90.00
#
_symmetry.space_group_name_H-M   'P 1'
#
loop_
_entity.id
_entity.type
_entity.pdbx_description
1 polymer ?
#
loop_
_entity_poly.entity_id
_entity_poly.type
_entity_poly.pdbx_seq_one_letter_code
_entity_poly.pdbx_strand_id
1 'polypeptide(L)'
;FFRPFLFAEHVSLIFVGDIYFAGPVKYYVERKRYTYNDSFNEVAPYIRDADISVCNLESPFVNGDVYTHMFRGEKTVLLSANKDAASSLSFAGFNAVTLANNHLNDFGAEGANFTAEVLKETGIPYFGISFGDYLSSQEPLIMKRKGITFGFLGYCDMRSPLKNCSQMRMLFTSGPAIYRDDVATRDVNKLKAKVDIIVVFMHYGMETGLRPLPYQIDINKHLLSLGVDIIIGAHPHVVQGHCVKHNKLIEDSLGNFLFHPCPYRRGSNPIVYGGFGKKPSEVDIESYEHYAFGNSNDLRISRMLKVNVSRKGVVNAKYLPLRVKFNHKTKRLHPEPEKNAQWIEVCGAEDDKCQCRNEIIATRKVASKRLIYN
;
A
#
# COMPACT_ATOMS: atom_id res chain seq x y z
N PHE A 1 -5.39 -36.73 31.28
CA PHE A 1 -4.75 -35.67 30.47
C PHE A 1 -5.60 -35.39 29.25
N PHE A 2 -6.56 -34.47 29.35
CA PHE A 2 -7.26 -33.96 28.18
C PHE A 2 -6.27 -33.12 27.37
N ARG A 3 -5.82 -33.61 26.21
CA ARG A 3 -5.25 -32.74 25.19
C ARG A 3 -6.40 -31.84 24.73
N PRO A 4 -6.35 -30.51 24.90
CA PRO A 4 -7.29 -29.66 24.21
C PRO A 4 -7.06 -29.94 22.73
N PHE A 5 -8.14 -30.24 21.99
CA PHE A 5 -8.11 -30.07 20.55
C PHE A 5 -7.78 -28.61 20.31
N LEU A 6 -6.50 -28.31 20.04
CA LEU A 6 -6.07 -27.03 19.50
C LEU A 6 -6.78 -26.92 18.16
N PHE A 7 -7.93 -26.26 18.13
CA PHE A 7 -8.46 -25.71 16.90
C PHE A 7 -7.30 -24.98 16.21
N ALA A 8 -7.07 -25.25 14.92
CA ALA A 8 -6.04 -24.55 14.19
C ALA A 8 -6.33 -23.04 14.30
N GLU A 9 -5.58 -22.32 15.13
CA GLU A 9 -5.78 -20.89 15.31
C GLU A 9 -5.39 -20.22 14.01
N HIS A 10 -6.40 -19.80 13.24
CA HIS A 10 -6.20 -18.99 12.06
C HIS A 10 -6.30 -17.52 12.45
N VAL A 11 -5.40 -16.71 11.89
CA VAL A 11 -5.47 -15.26 11.95
C VAL A 11 -5.94 -14.76 10.59
N SER A 12 -6.94 -13.88 10.58
CA SER A 12 -7.41 -13.22 9.37
C SER A 12 -6.69 -11.89 9.18
N LEU A 13 -6.11 -11.69 8.00
CA LEU A 13 -5.51 -10.44 7.58
C LEU A 13 -6.38 -9.80 6.49
N ILE A 14 -6.56 -8.48 6.53
CA ILE A 14 -7.13 -7.70 5.43
C ILE A 14 -6.08 -6.75 4.86
N PHE A 15 -6.01 -6.70 3.53
CA PHE A 15 -5.23 -5.74 2.79
C PHE A 15 -6.13 -4.97 1.84
N VAL A 16 -5.84 -3.68 1.69
CA VAL A 16 -6.49 -2.81 0.71
C VAL A 16 -5.44 -2.03 -0.07
N GLY A 17 -5.88 -1.49 -1.21
CA GLY A 17 -5.05 -0.67 -2.07
C GLY A 17 -4.74 0.73 -1.55
N ASP A 18 -4.41 1.61 -2.48
CA ASP A 18 -3.85 2.93 -2.19
C ASP A 18 -4.86 3.86 -1.52
N ILE A 19 -4.46 4.45 -0.38
CA ILE A 19 -5.22 5.44 0.38
C ILE A 19 -4.43 6.74 0.38
N TYR A 20 -5.11 7.82 0.01
CA TYR A 20 -4.60 9.17 0.24
C TYR A 20 -5.63 10.04 0.99
N PHE A 21 -5.16 11.18 1.51
CA PHE A 21 -6.02 12.19 2.11
C PHE A 21 -5.72 13.58 1.54
N ALA A 22 -5.32 13.63 0.27
CA ALA A 22 -4.94 14.85 -0.43
C ALA A 22 -5.96 15.24 -1.52
N GLY A 23 -5.71 16.36 -2.20
CA GLY A 23 -6.50 16.78 -3.36
C GLY A 23 -7.97 17.05 -3.01
N PRO A 24 -8.93 16.55 -3.82
CA PRO A 24 -10.36 16.81 -3.59
C PRO A 24 -10.86 16.30 -2.23
N VAL A 25 -10.33 15.18 -1.72
CA VAL A 25 -10.73 14.65 -0.40
C VAL A 25 -10.45 15.68 0.69
N LYS A 26 -9.22 16.21 0.74
CA LYS A 26 -8.84 17.30 1.66
C LYS A 26 -9.68 18.55 1.42
N TYR A 27 -9.85 18.95 0.16
CA TYR A 27 -10.57 20.16 -0.22
C TYR A 27 -12.00 20.22 0.34
N TYR A 28 -12.74 19.12 0.25
CA TYR A 28 -14.13 19.04 0.70
C TYR A 28 -14.27 18.86 2.21
N VAL A 29 -13.37 18.10 2.83
CA VAL A 29 -13.35 17.95 4.30
C VAL A 29 -13.02 19.27 4.98
N GLU A 30 -12.04 20.03 4.50
CA GLU A 30 -11.70 21.35 5.03
C GLU A 30 -12.83 22.38 4.87
N ARG A 31 -13.74 22.14 3.91
CA ARG A 31 -14.97 22.92 3.69
C ARG A 31 -16.19 22.32 4.40
N LYS A 32 -15.98 21.37 5.30
CA LYS A 32 -17.02 20.75 6.14
C LYS A 32 -18.17 20.13 5.34
N ARG A 33 -17.90 19.62 4.12
CA ARG A 33 -18.92 18.88 3.35
C ARG A 33 -19.17 17.48 3.93
N TYR A 34 -18.13 16.87 4.47
CA TYR A 34 -18.14 15.58 5.17
C TYR A 34 -16.85 15.47 6.02
N THR A 35 -16.71 14.40 6.80
CA THR A 35 -15.52 14.09 7.61
C THR A 35 -14.67 12.99 6.97
N TYR A 36 -13.38 12.90 7.28
CA TYR A 36 -12.55 11.79 6.74
C TYR A 36 -13.12 10.39 7.07
N ASN A 37 -13.80 10.23 8.22
CA ASN A 37 -14.46 8.98 8.60
C ASN A 37 -15.54 8.58 7.61
N ASP A 38 -16.30 9.54 7.08
CA ASP A 38 -17.43 9.26 6.20
C ASP A 38 -17.00 8.55 4.92
N SER A 39 -15.75 8.73 4.48
CA SER A 39 -15.18 8.03 3.32
C SER A 39 -15.06 6.52 3.52
N PHE A 40 -15.13 6.01 4.75
CA PHE A 40 -14.94 4.59 5.06
C PHE A 40 -16.21 3.88 5.55
N ASN A 41 -17.36 4.57 5.66
CA ASN A 41 -18.57 4.03 6.27
C ASN A 41 -19.01 2.69 5.66
N GLU A 42 -18.89 2.56 4.33
CA GLU A 42 -19.34 1.38 3.58
C GLU A 42 -18.39 0.17 3.71
N VAL A 43 -17.13 0.40 4.10
CA VAL A 43 -16.08 -0.62 4.11
C VAL A 43 -15.55 -0.94 5.51
N ALA A 44 -15.73 -0.04 6.48
CA ALA A 44 -15.24 -0.21 7.84
C ALA A 44 -15.76 -1.48 8.53
N PRO A 45 -17.02 -1.93 8.36
CA PRO A 45 -17.47 -3.20 8.93
C PRO A 45 -16.65 -4.41 8.46
N TYR A 46 -16.20 -4.41 7.21
CA TYR A 46 -15.37 -5.48 6.65
C TYR A 46 -13.93 -5.41 7.15
N ILE A 47 -13.35 -4.21 7.22
CA ILE A 47 -11.98 -4.01 7.72
C ILE A 47 -11.86 -4.43 9.19
N ARG A 48 -12.84 -4.05 10.01
CA ARG A 48 -12.88 -4.37 11.46
C ARG A 48 -13.14 -5.85 11.76
N ASP A 49 -13.61 -6.63 10.79
CA ASP A 49 -13.83 -8.08 10.93
C ASP A 49 -12.51 -8.90 10.89
N ALA A 50 -11.40 -8.29 10.47
CA ALA A 50 -10.09 -8.94 10.46
C ALA A 50 -9.34 -8.80 11.80
N ASP A 51 -8.49 -9.78 12.11
CA ASP A 51 -7.59 -9.71 13.28
C ASP A 51 -6.43 -8.71 13.07
N ILE A 52 -5.99 -8.56 11.81
CA ILE A 52 -5.00 -7.58 11.36
C ILE A 52 -5.48 -6.97 10.04
N SER A 53 -5.51 -5.65 9.93
CA SER A 53 -5.81 -4.95 8.68
C SER A 53 -4.72 -3.93 8.36
N VAL A 54 -4.28 -3.88 7.10
CA VAL A 54 -3.14 -3.07 6.64
C VAL A 54 -3.46 -2.38 5.32
N CYS A 55 -3.01 -1.13 5.17
CA CYS A 55 -3.15 -0.36 3.93
C CYS A 55 -1.87 0.40 3.55
N ASN A 56 -1.80 0.88 2.31
CA ASN A 56 -0.78 1.85 1.87
C ASN A 56 -1.28 3.28 2.11
N LEU A 57 -0.59 4.02 2.99
CA LEU A 57 -0.83 5.45 3.20
C LEU A 57 0.05 6.25 2.24
N GLU A 58 -0.50 6.56 1.08
CA GLU A 58 0.20 7.17 -0.05
C GLU A 58 0.15 8.70 -0.05
N SER A 59 0.04 9.31 1.13
CA SER A 59 0.16 10.76 1.24
C SER A 59 0.81 11.12 2.56
N PRO A 60 1.88 11.94 2.56
CA PRO A 60 2.44 12.44 3.80
C PRO A 60 1.45 13.40 4.47
N PHE A 61 1.44 13.37 5.79
CA PHE A 61 0.78 14.41 6.58
C PHE A 61 1.62 15.68 6.55
N VAL A 62 0.94 16.83 6.54
CA VAL A 62 1.58 18.14 6.42
C VAL A 62 0.86 19.15 7.31
N ASN A 63 1.62 19.91 8.10
CA ASN A 63 1.17 21.10 8.81
C ASN A 63 1.76 22.37 8.16
N GLY A 64 1.53 23.55 8.76
CA GLY A 64 2.04 24.82 8.23
C GLY A 64 3.56 24.85 8.05
N ASP A 65 4.32 24.34 9.03
CA ASP A 65 5.78 24.36 9.01
C ASP A 65 6.33 23.38 7.98
N VAL A 66 5.86 22.13 7.99
CA VAL A 66 6.25 21.08 7.02
C VAL A 66 5.94 21.51 5.59
N TYR A 67 4.86 22.27 5.37
CA TYR A 67 4.49 22.76 4.03
C TYR A 67 5.59 23.64 3.40
N THR A 68 6.42 24.31 4.21
CA THR A 68 7.55 25.10 3.70
C THR A 68 8.65 24.24 3.06
N HIS A 69 8.72 22.95 3.39
CA HIS A 69 9.65 21.95 2.86
C HIS A 69 9.12 21.24 1.60
N MET A 70 8.03 21.72 1.00
CA MET A 70 7.50 21.22 -0.26
C MET A 70 8.62 21.10 -1.31
N PHE A 71 8.76 19.92 -1.90
CA PHE A 71 9.76 19.66 -2.91
C PHE A 71 9.55 20.56 -4.15
N ARG A 72 10.62 21.17 -4.67
CA ARG A 72 10.55 22.10 -5.82
C ARG A 72 11.28 21.60 -7.08
N GLY A 73 11.71 20.34 -7.09
CA GLY A 73 12.36 19.74 -8.26
C GLY A 73 11.38 19.07 -9.23
N GLU A 74 11.92 18.26 -10.14
CA GLU A 74 11.15 17.57 -11.19
C GLU A 74 10.35 16.37 -10.65
N LYS A 75 9.16 16.66 -10.12
CA LYS A 75 8.13 15.70 -9.75
C LYS A 75 6.75 16.24 -10.14
N THR A 76 5.89 15.39 -10.71
CA THR A 76 4.60 15.79 -11.31
C THR A 76 3.47 16.06 -10.31
N VAL A 77 3.43 15.31 -9.21
CA VAL A 77 2.39 15.39 -8.18
C VAL A 77 3.05 15.41 -6.81
N LEU A 78 2.58 16.34 -5.97
CA LEU A 78 2.94 16.37 -4.54
C LEU A 78 1.66 16.24 -3.73
N LEU A 79 1.57 15.22 -2.88
CA LEU A 79 0.39 14.94 -2.07
C LEU A 79 0.57 15.54 -0.67
N SER A 80 -0.42 16.30 -0.22
CA SER A 80 -0.43 16.92 1.11
C SER A 80 -1.70 16.57 1.87
N ALA A 81 -1.61 15.68 2.85
CA ALA A 81 -2.72 15.33 3.72
C ALA A 81 -2.74 16.20 4.97
N ASN A 82 -3.94 16.51 5.47
CA ASN A 82 -4.09 17.08 6.81
C ASN A 82 -3.93 15.96 7.85
N LYS A 83 -3.17 16.20 8.92
CA LYS A 83 -2.93 15.21 9.99
C LYS A 83 -4.21 14.68 10.65
N ASP A 84 -5.29 15.46 10.66
CA ASP A 84 -6.57 15.05 11.25
C ASP A 84 -7.16 13.82 10.56
N ALA A 85 -6.78 13.56 9.30
CA ALA A 85 -7.18 12.39 8.56
C ALA A 85 -6.62 11.08 9.15
N ALA A 86 -5.52 11.11 9.91
CA ALA A 86 -4.94 9.92 10.52
C ALA A 86 -5.94 9.16 11.38
N SER A 87 -6.78 9.87 12.15
CA SER A 87 -7.83 9.28 12.98
C SER A 87 -8.85 8.44 12.20
N SER A 88 -9.05 8.75 10.91
CA SER A 88 -9.98 8.00 10.06
C SER A 88 -9.49 6.60 9.70
N LEU A 89 -8.19 6.37 9.74
CA LEU A 89 -7.60 5.03 9.57
C LEU A 89 -8.00 4.14 10.76
N SER A 90 -7.91 4.66 11.99
CA SER A 90 -8.38 3.96 13.19
C SER A 90 -9.89 3.76 13.17
N PHE A 91 -10.66 4.77 12.75
CA PHE A 91 -12.10 4.62 12.54
C PHE A 91 -12.39 3.47 11.57
N ALA A 92 -11.74 3.45 10.40
CA ALA A 92 -11.94 2.38 9.41
C ALA A 92 -11.59 1.00 9.96
N GLY A 93 -10.71 0.92 10.96
CA GLY A 93 -10.30 -0.31 11.64
C GLY A 93 -8.92 -0.80 11.24
N PHE A 94 -8.09 0.02 10.58
CA PHE A 94 -6.73 -0.34 10.21
C PHE A 94 -5.84 -0.53 11.44
N ASN A 95 -5.09 -1.64 11.47
CA ASN A 95 -4.15 -1.93 12.55
C ASN A 95 -2.72 -1.51 12.24
N ALA A 96 -2.38 -1.31 10.98
CA ALA A 96 -1.10 -0.75 10.57
C ALA A 96 -1.17 -0.10 9.18
N VAL A 97 -0.20 0.74 8.86
CA VAL A 97 -0.02 1.30 7.52
C VAL A 97 1.41 1.14 7.00
N THR A 98 1.59 0.95 5.71
CA THR A 98 2.90 1.13 5.07
C THR A 98 3.08 2.56 4.60
N LEU A 99 4.30 3.07 4.76
CA LEU A 99 4.77 4.36 4.23
C LEU A 99 5.72 4.20 3.03
N ALA A 100 5.96 2.96 2.57
CA ALA A 100 6.95 2.67 1.54
C ALA A 100 6.48 3.02 0.13
N ASN A 101 6.12 4.27 -0.11
CA ASN A 101 5.63 4.76 -1.39
C ASN A 101 6.39 5.99 -1.88
N ASN A 102 6.17 6.32 -3.15
CA ASN A 102 6.89 7.37 -3.87
C ASN A 102 6.56 8.79 -3.36
N HIS A 103 5.50 8.95 -2.57
CA HIS A 103 4.99 10.23 -2.09
C HIS A 103 5.47 10.62 -0.69
N LEU A 104 6.08 9.71 0.08
CA LEU A 104 6.50 9.99 1.46
C LEU A 104 7.47 11.19 1.58
N ASN A 105 8.29 11.43 0.55
CA ASN A 105 9.25 12.55 0.51
C ASN A 105 8.77 13.79 -0.25
N ASP A 106 7.46 13.92 -0.55
CA ASP A 106 6.95 15.10 -1.26
C ASP A 106 7.22 16.43 -0.53
N PHE A 107 7.43 16.36 0.78
CA PHE A 107 7.82 17.47 1.66
C PHE A 107 9.16 17.18 2.37
N GLY A 108 10.07 16.51 1.69
CA GLY A 108 11.42 16.22 2.17
C GLY A 108 11.48 15.19 3.30
N ALA A 109 12.53 15.29 4.13
CA ALA A 109 12.69 14.47 5.32
C ALA A 109 11.69 14.89 6.42
N GLU A 110 11.34 16.18 6.44
CA GLU A 110 10.43 16.80 7.39
C GLU A 110 9.01 16.23 7.23
N GLY A 111 8.53 16.10 5.99
CA GLY A 111 7.25 15.44 5.71
C GLY A 111 7.23 13.96 6.11
N ALA A 112 8.32 13.23 5.82
CA ALA A 112 8.42 11.82 6.20
C ALA A 112 8.42 11.64 7.73
N ASN A 113 9.22 12.44 8.44
CA ASN A 113 9.32 12.41 9.90
C ASN A 113 8.01 12.82 10.57
N PHE A 114 7.40 13.91 10.10
CA PHE A 114 6.13 14.38 10.63
C PHE A 114 4.99 13.38 10.40
N THR A 115 4.98 12.70 9.25
CA THR A 115 4.02 11.62 9.00
C THR A 115 4.17 10.48 10.00
N ALA A 116 5.41 10.05 10.27
CA ALA A 116 5.73 9.03 11.25
C ALA A 116 5.37 9.46 12.69
N GLU A 117 5.56 10.73 13.02
CA GLU A 117 5.17 11.33 14.30
C GLU A 117 3.65 11.33 14.49
N VAL A 118 2.88 11.82 13.50
CA VAL A 118 1.41 11.82 13.54
C VAL A 118 0.85 10.40 13.73
N LEU A 119 1.43 9.41 13.05
CA LEU A 119 1.02 8.00 13.23
C LEU A 119 1.34 7.48 14.63
N LYS A 120 2.50 7.85 15.19
CA LYS A 120 2.86 7.52 16.57
C LYS A 120 1.90 8.17 17.58
N GLU A 121 1.58 9.46 17.40
CA GLU A 121 0.63 10.20 18.27
C GLU A 121 -0.77 9.62 18.22
N THR A 122 -1.22 9.19 17.03
CA THR A 122 -2.54 8.56 16.85
C THR A 122 -2.56 7.07 17.22
N GLY A 123 -1.42 6.50 17.61
CA GLY A 123 -1.31 5.11 18.03
C GLY A 123 -1.49 4.11 16.88
N ILE A 124 -1.25 4.52 15.64
CA ILE A 124 -1.32 3.66 14.45
C ILE A 124 0.09 3.14 14.14
N PRO A 125 0.35 1.82 14.31
CA PRO A 125 1.60 1.22 13.88
C PRO A 125 1.89 1.45 12.40
N TYR A 126 3.16 1.63 12.06
CA TYR A 126 3.59 1.80 10.67
C TYR A 126 4.90 1.09 10.38
N PHE A 127 5.18 0.90 9.09
CA PHE A 127 6.43 0.32 8.58
C PHE A 127 6.75 0.88 7.20
N GLY A 128 7.87 0.46 6.60
CA GLY A 128 8.22 0.88 5.24
C GLY A 128 8.94 2.23 5.14
N ILE A 129 9.47 2.74 6.25
CA ILE A 129 10.30 3.96 6.32
C ILE A 129 11.72 3.60 6.77
N SER A 130 12.72 4.30 6.25
CA SER A 130 14.12 4.14 6.63
C SER A 130 14.77 5.50 6.96
N PHE A 131 15.80 5.47 7.80
CA PHE A 131 16.53 6.65 8.25
C PHE A 131 18.02 6.52 7.94
N GLY A 132 18.71 7.65 7.82
CA GLY A 132 20.11 7.74 7.43
C GLY A 132 20.30 7.50 5.94
N ASP A 133 21.31 6.70 5.61
CA ASP A 133 21.74 6.45 4.23
C ASP A 133 20.62 5.87 3.36
N TYR A 134 20.71 6.12 2.05
CA TYR A 134 19.77 5.66 1.02
C TYR A 134 19.40 4.16 1.12
N LEU A 135 20.31 3.34 1.64
CA LEU A 135 20.24 1.87 1.63
C LEU A 135 20.20 1.27 3.04
N SER A 136 19.91 2.11 4.04
CA SER A 136 19.69 1.67 5.42
C SER A 136 18.57 0.64 5.49
N SER A 137 18.71 -0.31 6.41
CA SER A 137 17.60 -1.19 6.79
C SER A 137 16.45 -0.36 7.35
N GLN A 138 15.23 -0.78 7.04
CA GLN A 138 14.07 -0.33 7.80
C GLN A 138 13.98 -1.09 9.12
N GLU A 139 13.31 -0.48 10.10
CA GLU A 139 12.83 -1.23 11.26
C GLU A 139 11.51 -1.91 10.88
N PRO A 140 11.43 -3.26 10.99
CA PRO A 140 10.21 -3.97 10.65
C PRO A 140 9.15 -3.78 11.73
N LEU A 141 7.89 -3.75 11.33
CA LEU A 141 6.79 -3.85 12.29
C LEU A 141 6.56 -5.32 12.63
N ILE A 142 6.59 -5.65 13.92
CA ILE A 142 6.27 -7.00 14.41
C ILE A 142 4.95 -6.95 15.18
N MET A 143 3.99 -7.79 14.79
CA MET A 143 2.69 -7.91 15.47
C MET A 143 2.42 -9.35 15.87
N LYS A 144 1.76 -9.55 17.02
CA LYS A 144 1.32 -10.86 17.48
C LYS A 144 -0.19 -10.93 17.62
N ARG A 145 -0.82 -11.96 17.06
CA ARG A 145 -2.26 -12.24 17.16
C ARG A 145 -2.46 -13.75 17.25
N LYS A 146 -3.33 -14.21 18.16
CA LYS A 146 -3.68 -15.63 18.35
C LYS A 146 -2.43 -16.54 18.30
N GLY A 147 -1.43 -16.18 19.10
CA GLY A 147 -0.15 -16.88 19.15
C GLY A 147 0.82 -16.69 17.96
N ILE A 148 0.35 -16.33 16.76
CA ILE A 148 1.16 -16.15 15.55
C ILE A 148 1.82 -14.76 15.55
N THR A 149 3.11 -14.73 15.21
CA THR A 149 3.91 -13.51 15.11
C THR A 149 4.17 -13.17 13.64
N PHE A 150 3.90 -11.93 13.26
CA PHE A 150 3.99 -11.39 11.91
C PHE A 150 5.09 -10.35 11.83
N GLY A 151 5.92 -10.40 10.79
CA GLY A 151 6.86 -9.34 10.45
C GLY A 151 6.42 -8.65 9.17
N PHE A 152 6.26 -7.33 9.22
CA PHE A 152 5.88 -6.49 8.08
C PHE A 152 7.08 -5.65 7.63
N LEU A 153 7.34 -5.69 6.32
CA LEU A 153 8.32 -4.86 5.62
C LEU A 153 7.63 -4.15 4.46
N GLY A 154 8.08 -2.95 4.11
CA GLY A 154 7.58 -2.20 2.97
C GLY A 154 8.72 -1.72 2.09
N TYR A 155 8.58 -1.73 0.78
CA TYR A 155 9.57 -1.16 -0.13
C TYR A 155 8.96 -0.38 -1.29
N CYS A 156 9.66 0.68 -1.69
CA CYS A 156 9.36 1.49 -2.86
C CYS A 156 10.37 1.18 -3.99
N ASP A 157 9.87 0.82 -5.18
CA ASP A 157 10.66 0.69 -6.41
C ASP A 157 9.84 1.13 -7.63
N MET A 158 9.81 2.44 -7.87
CA MET A 158 9.20 3.03 -9.06
C MET A 158 10.31 3.41 -10.04
N ARG A 159 10.41 2.68 -11.16
CA ARG A 159 11.34 2.98 -12.25
C ARG A 159 10.74 4.07 -13.16
N SER A 160 11.09 5.33 -12.88
CA SER A 160 10.59 6.51 -13.60
C SER A 160 11.73 7.46 -13.98
N PRO A 161 11.64 8.19 -15.11
CA PRO A 161 12.57 9.28 -15.41
C PRO A 161 12.39 10.47 -14.46
N LEU A 162 11.22 10.61 -13.81
CA LEU A 162 10.96 11.66 -12.82
C LEU A 162 11.34 11.23 -11.41
N LYS A 163 11.63 12.22 -10.54
CA LYS A 163 12.01 11.98 -9.15
C LYS A 163 10.90 11.29 -8.37
N ASN A 164 11.13 10.03 -8.05
CA ASN A 164 10.29 9.14 -7.25
C ASN A 164 11.17 8.25 -6.36
N CYS A 165 10.55 7.39 -5.53
CA CYS A 165 11.19 6.39 -4.65
C CYS A 165 12.69 6.64 -4.42
N SER A 166 13.56 5.95 -5.18
CA SER A 166 15.01 6.01 -5.05
C SER A 166 15.61 7.39 -5.26
N GLN A 167 15.22 8.07 -6.34
CA GLN A 167 15.76 9.39 -6.67
C GLN A 167 15.38 10.46 -5.65
N MET A 168 14.18 10.35 -5.06
CA MET A 168 13.77 11.22 -3.95
C MET A 168 14.52 10.85 -2.67
N ARG A 169 14.56 9.56 -2.32
CA ARG A 169 15.20 9.08 -1.08
C ARG A 169 16.68 9.44 -0.99
N MET A 170 17.40 9.49 -2.12
CA MET A 170 18.82 9.91 -2.17
C MET A 170 19.06 11.37 -1.75
N LEU A 171 18.02 12.21 -1.75
CA LEU A 171 18.13 13.64 -1.41
C LEU A 171 17.92 13.93 0.07
N PHE A 172 17.41 12.95 0.84
CA PHE A 172 16.90 13.16 2.19
C PHE A 172 17.42 12.10 3.14
N THR A 173 17.51 12.45 4.42
CA THR A 173 18.00 11.57 5.49
C THR A 173 16.93 10.64 6.05
N SER A 174 15.67 10.82 5.67
CA SER A 174 14.57 9.90 5.96
C SER A 174 13.62 9.84 4.78
N GLY A 175 12.91 8.73 4.63
CA GLY A 175 12.02 8.51 3.50
C GLY A 175 11.63 7.05 3.35
N PRO A 176 10.98 6.68 2.23
CA PRO A 176 10.48 5.33 2.06
C PRO A 176 11.67 4.37 2.06
N ALA A 177 11.49 3.20 2.64
CA ALA A 177 12.45 2.13 2.50
C ALA A 177 12.50 1.70 1.02
N ILE A 178 13.70 1.59 0.48
CA ILE A 178 13.90 1.36 -0.96
C ILE A 178 14.21 -0.10 -1.20
N TYR A 179 13.56 -0.67 -2.23
CA TYR A 179 13.89 -2.02 -2.63
C TYR A 179 15.27 -2.06 -3.29
N ARG A 180 16.08 -3.00 -2.81
CA ARG A 180 17.22 -3.55 -3.54
C ARG A 180 17.46 -4.96 -3.01
N ASP A 181 17.93 -5.86 -3.85
CA ASP A 181 18.01 -7.28 -3.49
C ASP A 181 18.80 -7.54 -2.19
N ASP A 182 19.95 -6.89 -2.02
CA ASP A 182 20.77 -7.02 -0.81
C ASP A 182 20.11 -6.38 0.43
N VAL A 183 19.41 -5.25 0.28
CA VAL A 183 18.67 -4.58 1.36
C VAL A 183 17.52 -5.48 1.82
N ALA A 184 16.70 -5.98 0.89
CA ALA A 184 15.60 -6.89 1.19
C ALA A 184 16.11 -8.21 1.79
N THR A 185 17.20 -8.77 1.26
CA THR A 185 17.86 -9.96 1.81
C THR A 185 18.27 -9.74 3.27
N ARG A 186 18.93 -8.62 3.57
CA ARG A 186 19.39 -8.27 4.91
C ARG A 186 18.22 -8.11 5.88
N ASP A 187 17.19 -7.37 5.49
CA ASP A 187 16.02 -7.09 6.33
C ASP A 187 15.21 -8.37 6.62
N VAL A 188 14.93 -9.16 5.58
CA VAL A 188 14.21 -10.44 5.72
C VAL A 188 15.00 -11.42 6.58
N ASN A 189 16.32 -11.54 6.40
CA ASN A 189 17.14 -12.43 7.23
C ASN A 189 17.16 -12.04 8.71
N LYS A 190 17.09 -10.73 9.05
CA LYS A 190 16.96 -10.25 10.43
C LYS A 190 15.61 -10.61 11.07
N LEU A 191 14.57 -10.79 10.25
CA LEU A 191 13.21 -11.13 10.70
C LEU A 191 12.95 -12.62 10.87
N LYS A 192 13.55 -13.47 10.02
CA LYS A 192 13.26 -14.92 9.94
C LYS A 192 13.19 -15.65 11.27
N ALA A 193 14.10 -15.35 12.20
CA ALA A 193 14.16 -16.02 13.49
C ALA A 193 13.17 -15.46 14.54
N LYS A 194 12.49 -14.35 14.23
CA LYS A 194 11.66 -13.59 15.17
C LYS A 194 10.16 -13.72 14.90
N VAL A 195 9.77 -14.20 13.72
CA VAL A 195 8.37 -14.19 13.26
C VAL A 195 8.00 -15.52 12.61
N ASP A 196 6.71 -15.85 12.66
CA ASP A 196 6.15 -17.03 11.98
C ASP A 196 5.81 -16.72 10.52
N ILE A 197 5.35 -15.50 10.23
CA ILE A 197 4.87 -15.07 8.90
C ILE A 197 5.52 -13.76 8.50
N ILE A 198 6.08 -13.70 7.29
CA ILE A 198 6.66 -12.46 6.72
C ILE A 198 5.74 -11.92 5.63
N VAL A 199 5.33 -10.67 5.80
CA VAL A 199 4.51 -9.91 4.85
C VAL A 199 5.35 -8.76 4.28
N VAL A 200 5.42 -8.66 2.96
CA VAL A 200 6.10 -7.56 2.27
C VAL A 200 5.10 -6.76 1.45
N PHE A 201 5.06 -5.45 1.67
CA PHE A 201 4.29 -4.50 0.87
C PHE A 201 5.21 -3.84 -0.17
N MET A 202 4.88 -3.92 -1.45
CA MET A 202 5.68 -3.39 -2.55
C MET A 202 4.93 -2.26 -3.26
N HIS A 203 5.54 -1.08 -3.34
CA HIS A 203 5.04 0.04 -4.12
C HIS A 203 5.89 0.16 -5.38
N TYR A 204 5.41 -0.40 -6.49
CA TYR A 204 6.21 -0.67 -7.69
C TYR A 204 5.37 -0.80 -8.98
N GLY A 205 6.02 -0.94 -10.12
CA GLY A 205 5.34 -1.13 -11.40
C GLY A 205 5.18 0.16 -12.18
N MET A 206 4.15 0.20 -13.01
CA MET A 206 3.84 1.33 -13.87
C MET A 206 2.39 1.72 -13.66
N GLU A 207 2.14 2.99 -13.38
CA GLU A 207 0.80 3.54 -13.26
C GLU A 207 -0.07 3.15 -14.46
N THR A 208 -1.30 2.73 -14.18
CA THR A 208 -2.32 2.27 -15.13
C THR A 208 -1.99 0.98 -15.89
N GLY A 209 -0.86 0.33 -15.60
CA GLY A 209 -0.50 -0.95 -16.19
C GLY A 209 -1.38 -2.07 -15.64
N LEU A 210 -2.20 -2.70 -16.51
CA LEU A 210 -3.10 -3.80 -16.10
C LEU A 210 -2.40 -5.14 -15.82
N ARG A 211 -1.08 -5.22 -16.07
CA ARG A 211 -0.28 -6.42 -15.83
C ARG A 211 1.06 -6.03 -15.22
N PRO A 212 1.62 -6.87 -14.31
CA PRO A 212 2.93 -6.63 -13.75
C PRO A 212 3.99 -6.68 -14.86
N LEU A 213 4.95 -5.77 -14.76
CA LEU A 213 6.13 -5.74 -15.63
C LEU A 213 7.11 -6.86 -15.24
N PRO A 214 8.00 -7.30 -16.17
CA PRO A 214 8.96 -8.37 -15.88
C PRO A 214 9.79 -8.17 -14.61
N TYR A 215 10.20 -6.93 -14.31
CA TYR A 215 10.99 -6.66 -13.11
C TYR A 215 10.19 -6.83 -11.81
N GLN A 216 8.88 -6.55 -11.79
CA GLN A 216 8.03 -6.83 -10.63
C GLN A 216 7.99 -8.34 -10.35
N ILE A 217 7.91 -9.13 -11.42
CA ILE A 217 7.95 -10.61 -11.33
C ILE A 217 9.29 -11.08 -10.76
N ASP A 218 10.41 -10.50 -11.18
CA ASP A 218 11.74 -10.87 -10.67
C ASP A 218 11.91 -10.48 -9.20
N ILE A 219 11.41 -9.31 -8.79
CA ILE A 219 11.35 -8.88 -7.39
C ILE A 219 10.54 -9.89 -6.56
N ASN A 220 9.36 -10.29 -7.05
CA ASN A 220 8.48 -11.23 -6.36
C ASN A 220 9.15 -12.61 -6.22
N LYS A 221 9.81 -13.11 -7.28
CA LYS A 221 10.61 -14.35 -7.23
C LYS A 221 11.72 -14.26 -6.19
N HIS A 222 12.44 -13.15 -6.16
CA HIS A 222 13.52 -12.94 -5.20
C HIS A 222 12.99 -12.95 -3.75
N LEU A 223 11.94 -12.19 -3.46
CA LEU A 223 11.29 -12.16 -2.13
C LEU A 223 10.76 -13.54 -1.70
N LEU A 224 10.11 -14.28 -2.60
CA LEU A 224 9.66 -15.65 -2.33
C LEU A 224 10.84 -16.58 -2.02
N SER A 225 11.97 -16.44 -2.75
CA SER A 225 13.18 -17.23 -2.50
C SER A 225 13.81 -16.95 -1.13
N LEU A 226 13.60 -15.75 -0.59
CA LEU A 226 14.00 -15.39 0.76
C LEU A 226 13.05 -15.95 1.82
N GLY A 227 11.93 -16.56 1.45
CA GLY A 227 10.97 -17.14 2.39
C GLY A 227 9.82 -16.22 2.78
N VAL A 228 9.64 -15.07 2.12
CA VAL A 228 8.45 -14.22 2.30
C VAL A 228 7.17 -15.02 2.02
N ASP A 229 6.14 -14.85 2.84
CA ASP A 229 4.90 -15.64 2.75
C ASP A 229 3.80 -14.90 2.00
N ILE A 230 3.73 -13.58 2.17
CA ILE A 230 2.72 -12.73 1.54
C ILE A 230 3.41 -11.51 0.92
N ILE A 231 3.17 -11.28 -0.37
CA ILE A 231 3.59 -10.07 -1.08
C ILE A 231 2.34 -9.31 -1.52
N ILE A 232 2.20 -8.06 -1.10
CA ILE A 232 1.09 -7.18 -1.48
C ILE A 232 1.63 -6.00 -2.27
N GLY A 233 1.15 -5.83 -3.50
CA GLY A 233 1.53 -4.74 -4.39
C GLY A 233 0.58 -3.54 -4.33
N ALA A 234 1.14 -2.37 -4.62
CA ALA A 234 0.51 -1.06 -4.76
C ALA A 234 1.26 -0.24 -5.81
N HIS A 235 0.75 0.96 -6.16
CA HIS A 235 1.27 1.94 -7.15
C HIS A 235 0.60 1.95 -8.53
N PRO A 236 0.28 0.81 -9.19
CA PRO A 236 -0.32 0.87 -10.53
C PRO A 236 -1.66 1.61 -10.56
N HIS A 237 -2.30 1.86 -9.41
CA HIS A 237 -3.65 2.45 -9.28
C HIS A 237 -4.75 1.68 -10.00
N VAL A 238 -4.44 0.49 -10.50
CA VAL A 238 -5.35 -0.49 -11.10
C VAL A 238 -5.09 -1.84 -10.47
N VAL A 239 -6.13 -2.67 -10.45
CA VAL A 239 -5.99 -4.03 -9.95
C VAL A 239 -5.18 -4.88 -10.94
N GLN A 240 -4.23 -5.66 -10.43
CA GLN A 240 -3.42 -6.60 -11.23
C GLN A 240 -3.75 -8.06 -10.86
N GLY A 241 -2.89 -8.99 -11.28
CA GLY A 241 -3.06 -10.41 -11.01
C GLY A 241 -2.64 -10.80 -9.60
N HIS A 242 -3.02 -12.00 -9.22
CA HIS A 242 -2.69 -12.57 -7.91
C HIS A 242 -2.44 -14.07 -8.03
N CYS A 243 -1.81 -14.67 -7.02
CA CYS A 243 -1.55 -16.10 -6.97
C CYS A 243 -1.45 -16.59 -5.53
N VAL A 244 -2.14 -17.70 -5.23
CA VAL A 244 -1.89 -18.52 -4.02
C VAL A 244 -1.34 -19.86 -4.45
N LYS A 245 -0.14 -20.21 -3.97
CA LYS A 245 0.46 -21.54 -4.20
C LYS A 245 1.51 -21.85 -3.13
N HIS A 246 1.57 -23.10 -2.70
CA HIS A 246 2.51 -23.58 -1.67
C HIS A 246 2.50 -22.72 -0.39
N ASN A 247 1.29 -22.39 0.11
CA ASN A 247 1.10 -21.58 1.32
C ASN A 247 1.69 -20.15 1.23
N LYS A 248 1.93 -19.64 0.02
CA LYS A 248 2.38 -18.28 -0.24
C LYS A 248 1.39 -17.55 -1.13
N LEU A 249 1.29 -16.24 -0.92
CA LEU A 249 0.40 -15.33 -1.66
C LEU A 249 1.22 -14.22 -2.33
N ILE A 250 0.91 -13.96 -3.59
CA ILE A 250 1.27 -12.72 -4.28
C ILE A 250 -0.02 -12.04 -4.71
N GLU A 251 -0.13 -10.75 -4.42
CA GLU A 251 -1.11 -9.84 -4.98
C GLU A 251 -0.32 -8.72 -5.67
N ASP A 252 -0.35 -8.64 -7.00
CA ASP A 252 0.54 -7.71 -7.73
C ASP A 252 0.08 -6.25 -7.59
N SER A 253 -1.23 -6.00 -7.42
CA SER A 253 -1.77 -4.66 -7.11
C SER A 253 -3.25 -4.75 -6.72
N LEU A 254 -3.60 -4.15 -5.57
CA LEU A 254 -4.99 -4.02 -5.12
C LEU A 254 -5.74 -2.82 -5.73
N GLY A 255 -5.05 -1.98 -6.52
CA GLY A 255 -5.60 -0.76 -7.13
C GLY A 255 -5.85 0.36 -6.13
N ASN A 256 -6.71 1.31 -6.49
CA ASN A 256 -7.10 2.41 -5.62
C ASN A 256 -8.09 1.94 -4.54
N PHE A 257 -7.95 2.39 -3.29
CA PHE A 257 -8.97 2.19 -2.25
C PHE A 257 -9.68 3.50 -1.92
N LEU A 258 -8.94 4.50 -1.44
CA LEU A 258 -9.41 5.87 -1.32
C LEU A 258 -8.44 6.75 -2.08
N PHE A 259 -8.60 6.80 -3.40
CA PHE A 259 -7.76 7.59 -4.30
C PHE A 259 -8.58 8.00 -5.52
N HIS A 260 -8.43 9.22 -6.02
CA HIS A 260 -9.17 9.62 -7.22
C HIS A 260 -8.68 8.87 -8.46
N PRO A 261 -9.57 8.28 -9.27
CA PRO A 261 -9.23 7.42 -10.40
C PRO A 261 -8.74 8.21 -11.63
N CYS A 262 -7.72 9.06 -11.47
CA CYS A 262 -7.25 9.95 -12.52
C CYS A 262 -5.97 9.40 -13.19
N PRO A 263 -5.93 9.27 -14.53
CA PRO A 263 -4.76 8.74 -15.22
C PRO A 263 -3.56 9.70 -15.19
N TYR A 264 -2.36 9.15 -15.03
CA TYR A 264 -1.07 9.84 -14.90
C TYR A 264 -0.91 11.14 -15.71
N ARG A 265 -1.19 11.10 -17.02
CA ARG A 265 -0.95 12.25 -17.94
C ARG A 265 -1.78 13.50 -17.62
N ARG A 266 -2.88 13.39 -16.88
CA ARG A 266 -3.73 14.53 -16.48
C ARG A 266 -4.07 14.55 -14.98
N GLY A 267 -3.83 13.46 -14.27
CA GLY A 267 -3.76 13.41 -12.80
C GLY A 267 -2.62 14.24 -12.23
N SER A 268 -1.63 14.54 -13.07
CA SER A 268 -0.51 15.44 -12.77
C SER A 268 -0.88 16.93 -12.73
N ASN A 269 -2.08 17.31 -12.27
CA ASN A 269 -2.42 18.72 -12.06
C ASN A 269 -1.96 19.15 -10.65
N PRO A 270 -0.78 19.80 -10.51
CA PRO A 270 -0.26 20.14 -9.19
C PRO A 270 -1.18 21.11 -8.44
N ILE A 271 -1.97 21.93 -9.12
CA ILE A 271 -2.87 22.91 -8.48
C ILE A 271 -3.91 22.20 -7.61
N VAL A 272 -4.49 21.09 -8.10
CA VAL A 272 -5.52 20.30 -7.40
C VAL A 272 -5.00 19.79 -6.04
N TYR A 273 -3.70 19.52 -5.96
CA TYR A 273 -3.05 18.98 -4.76
C TYR A 273 -2.40 20.05 -3.88
N GLY A 274 -2.60 21.31 -4.22
CA GLY A 274 -1.97 22.43 -3.55
C GLY A 274 -0.48 22.58 -3.86
N GLY A 275 -0.01 22.03 -4.98
CA GLY A 275 1.35 22.20 -5.48
C GLY A 275 1.67 23.67 -5.79
N PHE A 276 2.95 24.01 -5.68
CA PHE A 276 3.47 25.37 -5.86
C PHE A 276 2.86 26.43 -4.93
N GLY A 277 2.30 26.04 -3.77
CA GLY A 277 1.71 26.98 -2.82
C GLY A 277 0.31 27.48 -3.21
N LYS A 278 -0.28 26.97 -4.29
CA LYS A 278 -1.60 27.41 -4.75
C LYS A 278 -2.72 26.71 -3.98
N LYS A 279 -3.83 27.39 -3.74
CA LYS A 279 -5.07 26.76 -3.26
C LYS A 279 -5.98 26.54 -4.46
N PRO A 280 -6.47 25.31 -4.72
CA PRO A 280 -7.37 25.08 -5.84
C PRO A 280 -8.71 25.81 -5.60
N SER A 281 -9.29 26.32 -6.69
CA SER A 281 -10.66 26.82 -6.71
C SER A 281 -11.66 25.65 -6.78
N GLU A 282 -12.96 25.93 -6.56
CA GLU A 282 -14.01 24.91 -6.75
C GLU A 282 -14.04 24.41 -8.20
N VAL A 283 -13.83 25.29 -9.17
CA VAL A 283 -13.78 24.95 -10.60
C VAL A 283 -12.61 24.00 -10.90
N ASP A 284 -11.43 24.22 -10.31
CA ASP A 284 -10.27 23.32 -10.49
C ASP A 284 -10.59 21.91 -9.99
N ILE A 285 -11.24 21.81 -8.83
CA ILE A 285 -11.63 20.53 -8.23
C ILE A 285 -12.71 19.84 -9.06
N GLU A 286 -13.78 20.54 -9.41
CA GLU A 286 -14.89 19.94 -10.18
C GLU A 286 -14.44 19.52 -11.59
N SER A 287 -13.56 20.29 -12.22
CA SER A 287 -12.96 19.91 -13.51
C SER A 287 -12.13 18.63 -13.40
N TYR A 288 -11.31 18.53 -12.34
CA TYR A 288 -10.52 17.34 -12.06
C TYR A 288 -11.41 16.12 -11.81
N GLU A 289 -12.47 16.26 -11.02
CA GLU A 289 -13.42 15.18 -10.72
C GLU A 289 -14.19 14.71 -11.95
N HIS A 290 -14.70 15.65 -12.74
CA HIS A 290 -15.37 15.34 -13.99
C HIS A 290 -14.47 14.48 -14.89
N TYR A 291 -13.19 14.82 -14.97
CA TYR A 291 -12.22 14.07 -15.74
C TYR A 291 -11.88 12.71 -15.11
N ALA A 292 -11.63 12.65 -13.80
CA ALA A 292 -11.29 11.42 -13.09
C ALA A 292 -12.42 10.38 -13.19
N PHE A 293 -13.67 10.80 -13.04
CA PHE A 293 -14.83 9.90 -13.09
C PHE A 293 -15.46 9.75 -14.47
N GLY A 294 -15.11 10.62 -15.42
CA GLY A 294 -15.53 10.54 -16.82
C GLY A 294 -14.70 9.58 -17.67
N ASN A 295 -13.55 9.10 -17.18
CA ASN A 295 -12.63 8.21 -17.92
C ASN A 295 -12.43 6.85 -17.24
N SER A 296 -11.76 5.94 -17.97
CA SER A 296 -11.37 4.56 -17.66
C SER A 296 -12.02 3.90 -16.44
N ASN A 297 -12.86 2.89 -16.70
CA ASN A 297 -13.50 2.08 -15.68
C ASN A 297 -12.51 1.37 -14.74
N ASP A 298 -11.31 1.03 -15.23
CA ASP A 298 -10.34 0.19 -14.53
C ASP A 298 -9.73 0.87 -13.30
N LEU A 299 -9.53 2.19 -13.34
CA LEU A 299 -9.00 2.97 -12.20
C LEU A 299 -9.96 3.05 -11.02
N ARG A 300 -11.24 2.71 -11.28
CA ARG A 300 -12.30 2.68 -10.28
C ARG A 300 -12.48 1.29 -9.69
N ILE A 301 -11.92 0.25 -10.32
CA ILE A 301 -11.98 -1.11 -9.79
C ILE A 301 -10.96 -1.21 -8.65
N SER A 302 -11.42 -1.79 -7.55
CA SER A 302 -10.65 -1.98 -6.33
C SER A 302 -10.93 -3.35 -5.76
N ARG A 303 -10.09 -3.81 -4.83
CA ARG A 303 -10.33 -5.06 -4.10
C ARG A 303 -9.91 -4.90 -2.64
N MET A 304 -10.66 -5.59 -1.79
CA MET A 304 -10.25 -5.89 -0.42
C MET A 304 -9.87 -7.36 -0.35
N LEU A 305 -8.64 -7.65 0.02
CA LEU A 305 -8.09 -9.00 0.08
C LEU A 305 -8.09 -9.48 1.54
N LYS A 306 -8.78 -10.58 1.82
CA LYS A 306 -8.78 -11.27 3.11
C LYS A 306 -7.95 -12.55 3.02
N VAL A 307 -6.96 -12.69 3.87
CA VAL A 307 -6.02 -13.82 3.89
C VAL A 307 -6.11 -14.51 5.24
N ASN A 308 -6.43 -15.80 5.26
CA ASN A 308 -6.37 -16.58 6.49
C ASN A 308 -5.04 -17.32 6.54
N VAL A 309 -4.34 -17.19 7.67
CA VAL A 309 -3.01 -17.79 7.85
C VAL A 309 -2.95 -18.67 9.08
N SER A 310 -2.05 -19.64 9.04
CA SER A 310 -1.57 -20.41 10.18
C SER A 310 -0.08 -20.12 10.38
N ARG A 311 0.56 -20.68 11.42
CA ARG A 311 2.02 -20.61 11.59
C ARG A 311 2.81 -21.20 10.41
N LYS A 312 2.17 -21.99 9.54
CA LYS A 312 2.82 -22.65 8.40
C LYS A 312 2.68 -21.86 7.09
N GLY A 313 2.07 -20.68 7.11
CA GLY A 313 1.82 -19.86 5.93
C GLY A 313 0.33 -19.66 5.64
N VAL A 314 0.05 -19.20 4.43
CA VAL A 314 -1.30 -18.94 3.91
C VAL A 314 -2.11 -20.24 3.86
N VAL A 315 -3.32 -20.20 4.40
CA VAL A 315 -4.28 -21.32 4.36
C VAL A 315 -5.24 -21.15 3.19
N ASN A 316 -5.83 -19.95 3.06
CA ASN A 316 -6.67 -19.56 1.95
C ASN A 316 -6.70 -18.03 1.84
N ALA A 317 -7.18 -17.52 0.71
CA ALA A 317 -7.36 -16.10 0.50
C ALA A 317 -8.61 -15.85 -0.33
N LYS A 318 -9.32 -14.77 -0.02
CA LYS A 318 -10.50 -14.33 -0.75
C LYS A 318 -10.39 -12.84 -1.02
N TYR A 319 -10.96 -12.37 -2.12
CA TYR A 319 -11.10 -10.94 -2.35
C TYR A 319 -12.57 -10.55 -2.49
N LEU A 320 -12.90 -9.35 -2.01
CA LEU A 320 -14.18 -8.71 -2.24
C LEU A 320 -14.01 -7.65 -3.32
N PRO A 321 -14.72 -7.74 -4.46
CA PRO A 321 -14.74 -6.69 -5.47
C PRO A 321 -15.31 -5.40 -4.92
N LEU A 322 -14.57 -4.30 -5.09
CA LEU A 322 -14.95 -2.97 -4.66
C LEU A 322 -14.91 -1.99 -5.85
N ARG A 323 -15.58 -0.86 -5.67
CA ARG A 323 -15.44 0.29 -6.57
C ARG A 323 -15.17 1.57 -5.80
N VAL A 324 -14.26 2.37 -6.33
CA VAL A 324 -14.12 3.77 -5.93
C VAL A 324 -15.24 4.58 -6.56
N LYS A 325 -16.07 5.18 -5.71
CA LYS A 325 -17.20 6.01 -6.11
C LYS A 325 -17.08 7.43 -5.58
N PHE A 326 -17.74 8.32 -6.30
CA PHE A 326 -17.90 9.70 -5.91
C PHE A 326 -19.38 10.04 -5.82
N ASN A 327 -19.82 10.49 -4.65
CA ASN A 327 -21.19 10.96 -4.45
C ASN A 327 -21.24 12.45 -4.78
N HIS A 328 -21.83 12.82 -5.92
CA HIS A 328 -21.89 14.21 -6.38
C HIS A 328 -22.70 15.13 -5.45
N LYS A 329 -23.64 14.60 -4.66
CA LYS A 329 -24.43 15.40 -3.71
C LYS A 329 -23.63 15.74 -2.45
N THR A 330 -22.96 14.77 -1.87
CA THR A 330 -22.13 14.96 -0.66
C THR A 330 -20.70 15.38 -0.98
N LYS A 331 -20.31 15.34 -2.26
CA LYS A 331 -18.93 15.53 -2.75
C LYS A 331 -17.92 14.57 -2.12
N ARG A 332 -18.38 13.36 -1.78
CA ARG A 332 -17.60 12.37 -1.02
C ARG A 332 -17.04 11.28 -1.92
N LEU A 333 -15.72 11.13 -1.91
CA LEU A 333 -15.02 9.94 -2.41
C LEU A 333 -15.10 8.81 -1.37
N HIS A 334 -15.46 7.61 -1.79
CA HIS A 334 -15.52 6.43 -0.94
C HIS A 334 -15.37 5.14 -1.76
N PRO A 335 -14.65 4.13 -1.26
CA PRO A 335 -14.80 2.76 -1.73
C PRO A 335 -16.12 2.18 -1.22
N GLU A 336 -16.74 1.33 -2.05
CA GLU A 336 -17.87 0.50 -1.63
C GLU A 336 -17.81 -0.87 -2.32
N PRO A 337 -18.34 -1.93 -1.69
CA PRO A 337 -18.54 -3.21 -2.37
C PRO A 337 -19.37 -3.06 -3.63
N GLU A 338 -19.03 -3.82 -4.68
CA GLU A 338 -19.89 -3.89 -5.86
C GLU A 338 -21.29 -4.39 -5.50
N LYS A 339 -22.28 -4.03 -6.32
CA LYS A 339 -23.66 -4.47 -6.09
C LYS A 339 -23.71 -6.00 -6.09
N ASN A 340 -24.24 -6.57 -5.02
CA ASN A 340 -24.29 -8.03 -4.79
C ASN A 340 -22.90 -8.71 -4.69
N ALA A 341 -21.83 -7.95 -4.40
CA ALA A 341 -20.49 -8.49 -4.26
C ALA A 341 -20.45 -9.64 -3.24
N GLN A 342 -19.75 -10.70 -3.61
CA GLN A 342 -19.43 -11.84 -2.75
C GLN A 342 -17.91 -11.94 -2.60
N TRP A 343 -17.48 -12.61 -1.55
CA TRP A 343 -16.08 -12.98 -1.40
C TRP A 343 -15.72 -14.08 -2.39
N ILE A 344 -14.79 -13.80 -3.29
CA ILE A 344 -14.31 -14.73 -4.33
C ILE A 344 -13.01 -15.38 -3.83
N GLU A 345 -12.93 -16.70 -3.87
CA GLU A 345 -11.72 -17.44 -3.51
C GLU A 345 -10.61 -17.19 -4.53
N VAL A 346 -9.46 -16.73 -4.04
CA VAL A 346 -8.26 -16.49 -4.86
C VAL A 346 -7.78 -17.81 -5.45
N CYS A 347 -7.63 -17.87 -6.76
CA CYS A 347 -7.32 -19.08 -7.53
C CYS A 347 -8.33 -20.21 -7.34
N GLY A 348 -9.56 -19.87 -6.92
CA GLY A 348 -10.71 -20.78 -6.93
C GLY A 348 -11.35 -20.91 -8.31
N ALA A 349 -12.41 -21.72 -8.40
CA ALA A 349 -13.09 -22.01 -9.68
C ALA A 349 -13.72 -20.77 -10.34
N GLU A 350 -14.07 -19.75 -9.56
CA GLU A 350 -14.73 -18.52 -10.02
C GLU A 350 -13.74 -17.38 -10.34
N ASP A 351 -12.44 -17.60 -10.14
CA ASP A 351 -11.41 -16.56 -10.28
C ASP A 351 -10.64 -16.67 -11.60
N ASP A 352 -11.01 -15.83 -12.57
CA ASP A 352 -10.35 -15.72 -13.87
C ASP A 352 -9.08 -14.84 -13.84
N LYS A 353 -8.70 -14.30 -12.68
CA LYS A 353 -7.55 -13.40 -12.50
C LYS A 353 -6.34 -14.08 -11.85
N CYS A 354 -6.45 -15.36 -11.51
CA CYS A 354 -5.34 -16.13 -10.99
C CYS A 354 -4.18 -16.22 -12.00
N GLN A 355 -3.00 -15.75 -11.60
CA GLN A 355 -1.78 -15.73 -12.40
C GLN A 355 -0.65 -16.52 -11.74
N CYS A 356 -0.95 -17.72 -11.23
CA CYS A 356 0.08 -18.64 -10.75
C CYS A 356 0.94 -19.20 -11.90
N ARG A 357 1.85 -18.38 -12.44
CA ARG A 357 2.78 -18.80 -13.48
C ARG A 357 3.73 -19.85 -12.91
N ASN A 358 3.96 -20.93 -13.64
CA ASN A 358 4.85 -22.03 -13.22
C ASN A 358 6.28 -21.57 -12.90
N GLU A 359 6.71 -20.44 -13.47
CA GLU A 359 8.06 -19.89 -13.30
C GLU A 359 8.25 -19.03 -12.04
N ILE A 360 7.18 -18.53 -11.40
CA ILE A 360 7.27 -17.61 -10.24
C ILE A 360 7.72 -18.35 -8.98
N ILE A 361 7.51 -19.67 -8.92
CA ILE A 361 7.67 -20.48 -7.71
C ILE A 361 8.54 -21.71 -8.03
N ALA A 362 9.57 -21.53 -8.84
CA ALA A 362 10.63 -22.52 -8.99
C ALA A 362 11.67 -22.30 -7.87
N THR A 363 11.69 -23.20 -6.89
CA THR A 363 12.74 -23.27 -5.88
C THR A 363 14.06 -23.57 -6.58
N ARG A 364 14.88 -22.54 -6.87
CA ARG A 364 16.28 -22.78 -7.21
C ARG A 364 16.95 -23.40 -5.99
N LYS A 365 17.24 -24.70 -6.06
CA LYS A 365 18.24 -25.34 -5.19
C LYS A 365 19.48 -24.45 -5.19
N VAL A 366 19.85 -23.95 -4.02
CA VAL A 366 21.04 -23.12 -3.81
C VAL A 366 22.25 -23.92 -4.26
N ALA A 367 22.76 -23.66 -5.45
CA ALA A 367 24.09 -24.10 -5.86
C ALA A 367 25.08 -23.06 -5.32
N SER A 368 25.69 -23.35 -4.17
CA SER A 368 26.83 -22.59 -3.68
C SER A 368 27.99 -22.71 -4.69
N LYS A 369 28.21 -21.69 -5.50
CA LYS A 369 29.52 -21.50 -6.14
C LYS A 369 30.20 -20.32 -5.48
N ARG A 370 31.18 -20.65 -4.62
CA ARG A 370 32.25 -19.75 -4.21
C ARG A 370 32.93 -19.24 -5.49
N LEU A 371 32.83 -17.95 -5.76
CA LEU A 371 33.75 -17.26 -6.65
C LEU A 371 34.92 -16.80 -5.78
N ILE A 372 36.03 -17.54 -5.91
CA ILE A 372 37.36 -17.11 -5.47
C ILE A 372 37.83 -16.14 -6.56
N TYR A 373 38.05 -14.89 -6.21
CA TYR A 373 38.78 -13.94 -7.06
C TYR A 373 40.27 -14.09 -6.75
N ASN A 374 41.06 -14.36 -7.79
CA ASN A 374 42.49 -14.01 -7.87
C ASN A 374 42.59 -12.72 -8.69
#